data_AF-A0A750FGL9-F1
#
_entry.id   AF-A0A750FGL9-F1
#
_cell.length_a   1.000
_cell.length_b   1.000
_cell.length_c   1.000
_cell.angle_alpha   90.00
_cell.angle_beta   90.00
_cell.angle_gamma   90.00
#
_symmetry.space_group_name_H-M   'P 1'
#
loop_
_entity.id
_entity.type
_entity.pdbx_description
1 polymer ?
#
loop_
_entity_poly.entity_id
_entity_poly.type
_entity_poly.pdbx_seq_one_letter_code
_entity_poly.pdbx_strand_id
1 'polypeptide(L)'
;MSPEEFIKKHITDALVGEGFPEQVALGGGLDHYHRMSQASRKGRAYDDCLFYARQWAKGQTTAAERKVKNRPGRGNTQPGLF
;
A
#
# COMPACT_ATOMS: atom_id res chain seq x y z
N MET A 1 6.35 14.13 -16.38
CA MET A 1 5.69 13.30 -15.37
C MET A 1 4.59 12.55 -16.08
N SER A 2 4.73 11.23 -16.21
CA SER A 2 3.64 10.43 -16.77
C SER A 2 2.46 10.39 -15.78
N PRO A 3 1.24 10.14 -16.26
CA PRO A 3 0.09 9.96 -15.37
C PRO A 3 0.31 8.88 -14.29
N GLU A 4 1.08 7.84 -14.62
CA GLU A 4 1.43 6.75 -13.71
C GLU A 4 2.36 7.23 -12.60
N GLU A 5 3.40 8.01 -12.94
CA GLU A 5 4.30 8.60 -11.95
C GLU A 5 3.55 9.54 -11.00
N PHE A 6 2.56 10.27 -11.53
CA PHE A 6 1.69 11.12 -10.74
C PHE A 6 0.85 10.31 -9.75
N ILE A 7 0.14 9.29 -10.23
CA ILE A 7 -0.67 8.41 -9.38
C ILE A 7 0.22 7.76 -8.30
N LYS A 8 1.39 7.23 -8.69
CA LYS A 8 2.32 6.57 -7.77
C LYS A 8 2.77 7.52 -6.67
N LYS A 9 3.34 8.67 -7.02
CA LYS A 9 3.90 9.62 -6.06
C LYS A 9 2.84 10.11 -5.06
N HIS A 10 1.67 10.50 -5.56
CA HIS A 10 0.62 11.07 -4.72
C HIS A 10 -0.12 10.04 -3.87
N ILE A 11 -0.25 8.79 -4.30
CA ILE A 11 -0.81 7.72 -3.46
C ILE A 11 0.19 7.29 -2.40
N THR A 12 1.48 7.17 -2.74
CA THR A 12 2.52 6.84 -1.77
C THR A 12 2.62 7.90 -0.68
N ASP A 13 2.63 9.19 -1.04
CA ASP A 13 2.65 10.31 -0.09
C ASP A 13 1.44 10.29 0.85
N ALA A 14 0.23 10.09 0.30
CA ALA A 14 -1.00 9.99 1.09
C ALA A 14 -0.98 8.81 2.08
N LEU A 15 -0.53 7.62 1.65
CA LEU A 15 -0.46 6.43 2.49
C LEU A 15 0.62 6.55 3.59
N VAL A 16 1.76 7.17 3.28
CA VAL A 16 2.80 7.44 4.27
C VAL A 16 2.30 8.47 5.30
N GLY A 17 1.58 9.51 4.86
CA GLY A 17 0.93 10.48 5.75
C GLY A 17 -0.10 9.85 6.69
N GLU A 18 -0.76 8.77 6.26
CA GLU A 18 -1.68 7.98 7.09
C GLU A 18 -0.97 6.99 8.05
N GLY A 19 0.36 6.87 7.96
CA GLY A 19 1.15 6.01 8.83
C GLY A 19 1.30 4.56 8.34
N PHE A 20 0.99 4.28 7.07
CA PHE A 20 1.33 2.99 6.46
C PHE A 20 2.84 2.94 6.14
N PRO A 21 3.47 1.76 6.22
CA PRO A 21 4.86 1.61 5.82
C PRO A 21 5.02 1.85 4.31
N GLU A 22 6.12 2.48 3.91
CA GLU A 22 6.40 2.85 2.51
C GLU A 22 6.32 1.64 1.56
N GLN A 23 6.74 0.47 2.04
CA GLN A 23 6.71 -0.78 1.29
C GLN A 23 5.28 -1.21 0.91
N VAL A 24 4.30 -0.90 1.76
CA VAL A 24 2.87 -1.07 1.47
C VAL A 24 2.35 0.11 0.63
N ALA A 25 2.83 1.31 0.87
CA ALA A 25 2.43 2.49 0.10
C ALA A 25 2.83 2.43 -1.40
N LEU A 26 3.86 1.66 -1.74
CA LEU A 26 4.34 1.47 -3.12
C LEU A 26 3.52 0.44 -3.93
N GLY A 27 2.85 -0.51 -3.27
CA GLY A 27 2.23 -1.67 -3.93
C GLY A 27 0.76 -1.50 -4.33
N GLY A 28 0.00 -0.62 -3.64
CA GLY A 28 -1.47 -0.63 -3.74
C GLY A 28 -2.09 0.25 -4.83
N GLY A 29 -1.38 1.25 -5.36
CA GLY A 29 -1.98 2.30 -6.20
C GLY A 29 -1.91 2.07 -7.71
N LEU A 30 -0.82 1.49 -8.20
CA LEU A 30 -0.55 1.39 -9.65
C LEU A 30 -1.32 0.26 -10.33
N ASP A 31 -1.46 -0.91 -9.69
CA ASP A 31 -2.20 -2.04 -10.25
C ASP A 31 -3.66 -1.65 -10.54
N HIS A 32 -4.28 -0.87 -9.65
CA HIS A 32 -5.64 -0.40 -9.85
C HIS A 32 -5.74 0.62 -11.01
N TYR A 33 -4.77 1.54 -11.11
CA TYR A 33 -4.71 2.50 -12.22
C TYR A 33 -4.56 1.82 -13.58
N HIS A 34 -3.75 0.76 -13.68
CA HIS A 34 -3.59 -0.03 -14.91
C HIS A 34 -4.84 -0.82 -15.30
N ARG A 35 -5.61 -1.29 -14.32
CA ARG A 35 -6.86 -2.03 -14.57
C ARG A 35 -8.06 -1.10 -14.81
N MET A 36 -7.96 0.16 -14.42
CA MET A 36 -9.05 1.12 -14.52
C MET A 36 -9.17 1.65 -15.95
N SER A 37 -10.18 1.20 -16.68
CA SER A 37 -10.52 1.74 -18.01
C SER A 37 -11.21 3.12 -17.92
N GLN A 38 -11.92 3.40 -16.83
CA GLN A 38 -12.59 4.68 -16.60
C GLN A 38 -12.80 4.95 -15.09
N ALA A 39 -12.76 6.22 -14.69
CA ALA A 39 -13.07 6.64 -13.32
C ALA A 39 -14.56 6.42 -13.00
N SER A 40 -14.88 6.20 -11.72
CA SER A 40 -16.26 6.03 -11.25
C SER A 40 -17.13 7.26 -11.55
N ARG A 41 -16.54 8.46 -11.47
CA ARG A 41 -17.15 9.74 -11.86
C ARG A 41 -16.14 10.65 -12.54
N LYS A 42 -16.63 11.63 -13.30
CA LYS A 42 -15.78 12.66 -13.94
C LYS A 42 -14.86 13.31 -12.89
N GLY A 43 -13.55 13.19 -13.08
CA GLY A 43 -12.54 13.76 -12.20
C GLY A 43 -12.25 13.00 -10.90
N ARG A 44 -12.78 11.77 -10.72
CA ARG A 44 -12.58 10.96 -9.50
C ARG A 44 -11.57 9.82 -9.62
N ALA A 45 -10.84 9.72 -10.72
CA ALA A 45 -9.86 8.65 -10.95
C ALA A 45 -8.83 8.51 -9.80
N TYR A 46 -8.33 9.65 -9.30
CA TYR A 46 -7.39 9.65 -8.18
C TYR A 46 -8.02 9.17 -6.88
N ASP A 47 -9.24 9.62 -6.58
CA ASP A 47 -9.98 9.26 -5.37
C ASP A 47 -10.28 7.75 -5.35
N ASP A 48 -10.68 7.19 -6.50
CA ASP A 48 -10.89 5.75 -6.69
C ASP A 48 -9.58 4.97 -6.45
N CYS A 49 -8.47 5.41 -7.07
CA CYS A 49 -7.17 4.77 -6.87
C CYS A 49 -6.69 4.85 -5.42
N LEU A 50 -6.90 5.99 -4.74
CA LEU A 50 -6.54 6.17 -3.33
C LEU A 50 -7.39 5.28 -2.43
N PHE A 51 -8.69 5.17 -2.71
CA PHE A 51 -9.60 4.29 -1.96
C PHE A 51 -9.15 2.83 -2.03
N TYR A 52 -8.89 2.32 -3.24
CA TYR A 52 -8.39 0.95 -3.41
C TYR A 52 -7.03 0.74 -2.77
N ALA A 53 -6.11 1.70 -2.92
CA ALA A 53 -4.79 1.60 -2.31
C ALA A 53 -4.88 1.56 -0.77
N ARG A 54 -5.79 2.32 -0.15
CA ARG A 54 -6.09 2.23 1.29
C ARG A 54 -6.66 0.87 1.68
N GLN A 55 -7.61 0.33 0.93
CA GLN A 55 -8.18 -1.00 1.24
C GLN A 55 -7.11 -2.09 1.12
N TRP A 56 -6.28 -2.01 0.08
CA TRP A 56 -5.15 -2.91 -0.11
C TRP A 56 -4.15 -2.78 1.05
N ALA A 57 -3.79 -1.55 1.44
CA ALA A 57 -2.87 -1.30 2.55
C ALA A 57 -3.40 -1.81 3.90
N LYS A 58 -4.72 -1.69 4.12
CA LYS A 58 -5.41 -2.30 5.28
C LYS A 58 -5.36 -3.83 5.25
N GLY A 59 -5.48 -4.45 4.07
CA GLY A 59 -5.39 -5.91 3.91
C GLY A 59 -3.98 -6.47 4.05
N GLN A 60 -2.97 -5.75 3.54
CA GLN A 60 -1.56 -6.13 3.69
C GLN A 60 -1.08 -5.97 5.13
N THR A 61 -1.50 -4.88 5.80
CA THR A 61 -1.15 -4.65 7.19
C THR A 61 -2.16 -5.35 8.09
N THR A 62 -2.08 -6.67 8.21
CA THR A 62 -2.76 -7.37 9.32
C THR A 62 -2.29 -6.76 10.65
N ALA A 63 -3.16 -6.72 11.67
CA ALA A 63 -2.88 -6.07 12.96
C ALA A 63 -1.55 -6.51 13.64
N ALA A 64 -0.96 -7.63 13.20
CA ALA A 64 0.34 -8.12 13.61
C ALA A 64 1.52 -7.23 13.18
N GLU A 65 1.53 -6.66 11.98
CA GLU A 65 2.69 -5.89 11.47
C GLU A 65 2.73 -4.44 11.96
N ARG A 66 1.57 -3.85 12.30
CA ARG A 66 1.52 -2.51 12.95
C ARG A 66 2.27 -2.49 14.30
N LYS A 67 2.48 -3.65 14.95
CA LYS A 67 3.24 -3.79 16.20
C LYS A 67 4.75 -4.08 15.99
N VAL A 68 5.22 -4.37 14.78
CA VAL A 68 6.61 -4.83 14.55
C VAL A 68 7.63 -3.69 14.54
N LYS A 69 7.22 -2.41 14.55
CA LYS A 69 8.16 -1.32 14.82
C LYS A 69 8.64 -1.25 16.29
N ASN A 70 8.20 -2.17 17.16
CA ASN A 70 8.63 -2.31 18.56
C ASN A 70 9.13 -3.72 18.93
N ARG A 71 9.69 -4.50 17.99
CA ARG A 71 10.48 -5.68 18.37
C ARG A 71 11.86 -5.66 17.71
N PRO A 72 12.92 -5.28 18.44
CA PRO A 72 14.27 -5.66 18.03
C PRO A 72 14.42 -7.15 18.32
N GLY A 73 14.76 -7.92 17.28
CA GLY A 73 15.19 -9.30 17.42
C GLY A 73 14.08 -10.34 17.39
N ARG A 74 14.02 -11.09 16.28
CA ARG A 74 13.62 -12.49 16.37
C ARG A 74 14.59 -13.31 15.53
N GLY A 75 15.57 -13.88 16.23
CA GLY A 75 16.52 -14.83 15.70
C GLY A 75 15.79 -15.98 15.02
N ASN A 76 16.27 -16.32 13.83
CA ASN A 76 15.86 -17.45 13.04
C ASN A 76 16.39 -18.73 13.70
N THR A 77 15.60 -19.34 14.59
CA THR A 77 15.80 -20.73 15.01
C THR A 77 14.63 -21.53 14.46
N GLN A 78 14.85 -22.10 13.27
CA GLN A 78 14.03 -23.18 12.74
C GLN A 78 14.30 -24.43 13.59
N PRO A 79 13.29 -25.08 14.22
CA PRO A 79 13.50 -26.40 14.78
C PRO A 79 13.54 -27.41 13.63
N GLY A 80 14.70 -28.05 13.45
CA GLY A 80 14.88 -29.16 12.53
C GLY A 80 13.98 -30.33 12.91
N LEU A 81 13.33 -30.89 11.89
CA LEU A 81 12.55 -32.11 11.98
C LEU A 81 13.53 -33.30 11.92
N PHE A 82 13.80 -33.90 13.08
CA PHE A 82 14.40 -35.22 13.25
C PHE A 82 13.62 -35.96 14.33
#